data_AF-A0A514Z7A4-F1
#
_entry.id   AF-A0A514Z7A4-F1
#
_cell.length_a   1.000
_cell.length_b   1.000
_cell.length_c   1.000
_cell.angle_alpha   90.00
_cell.angle_beta   90.00
_cell.angle_gamma   90.00
#
_symmetry.space_group_name_H-M   'P 1'
#
loop_
_entity.id
_entity.type
_entity.pdbx_description
1 polymer ?
#
loop_
_entity_poly.entity_id
_entity_poly.type
_entity_poly.pdbx_seq_one_letter_code
_entity_poly.pdbx_strand_id
1 'polypeptide(L)'
;MSSNVPNFLEITQLPSKPEYGSKTNTNLYSREFLSLKNQKNDYSQAGPITGIANPVYYPSALGIALGRFISPYLFVSYYLGRIFNLLMYALLAFFAVKKSKRYQLPLFVVAFLPYTLWITAGYNYDALYYGVILLFLSQLTNLFTEEKGISLKQMVRISLTGLLLVFCKAPMAFLIILPFFLPKKVFASNKVRLQALGMLAFSSVLIFAWVKQGMILEKLRLIFGRTLPDTAGVAGENVGRVDYFLAHPLYTLTTGLRTVFDIPSTIKDSIASPQPFLNKIYSSGAVELFNILLVALLFVLVSLQLDFQVSKRIKTVTVVLFGAITAGVIYAISGDSRVFHIGDLTVAGVQGRYHFYILAFLPIFLEKPVKKIFDRKTVVSERTNDFNIQKFVVSAVLVMTFVNTCIGLFGYL
;
A
#
# COMPACT_ATOMS: atom_id res chain seq x y z
N MET A 1 13.33 3.01 -36.72
CA MET A 1 14.14 4.18 -36.32
C MET A 1 14.39 4.07 -34.83
N SER A 2 15.65 3.84 -34.45
CA SER A 2 16.09 3.71 -33.06
C SER A 2 15.79 4.99 -32.30
N SER A 3 15.01 4.90 -31.23
CA SER A 3 14.77 6.01 -30.33
C SER A 3 16.10 6.43 -29.70
N ASN A 4 16.68 7.53 -30.16
CA ASN A 4 17.81 8.22 -29.54
C ASN A 4 17.41 8.87 -28.20
N VAL A 5 16.52 8.24 -27.43
CA VAL A 5 16.30 8.62 -26.04
C VAL A 5 17.45 7.97 -25.29
N PRO A 6 18.32 8.75 -24.63
CA PRO A 6 19.41 8.22 -23.87
C PRO A 6 18.86 7.23 -22.83
N ASN A 7 19.20 5.95 -22.94
CA ASN A 7 18.80 4.95 -21.94
C ASN A 7 19.45 5.37 -20.63
N PHE A 8 18.61 5.87 -19.71
CA PHE A 8 19.06 6.40 -18.42
C PHE A 8 19.98 5.40 -17.72
N LEU A 9 19.69 4.09 -17.81
CA LEU A 9 20.52 3.03 -17.21
C LEU A 9 21.86 2.83 -17.92
N GLU A 10 21.92 3.00 -19.25
CA GLU A 10 23.18 2.90 -20.01
C GLU A 10 24.12 4.09 -19.75
N ILE A 11 23.57 5.30 -19.64
CA ILE A 11 24.38 6.52 -19.47
C ILE A 11 24.84 6.73 -18.05
N THR A 12 24.00 6.36 -17.08
CA THR A 12 24.29 6.64 -15.68
C THR A 12 24.98 5.48 -14.96
N GLN A 13 25.08 4.30 -15.61
CA GLN A 13 25.58 3.05 -15.01
C GLN A 13 25.00 2.78 -13.61
N LEU A 14 23.79 3.28 -13.35
CA LEU A 14 23.13 3.14 -12.05
C LEU A 14 22.82 1.67 -11.81
N PRO A 15 22.83 1.22 -10.55
CA PRO A 15 22.76 -0.20 -10.23
C PRO A 15 21.49 -0.80 -10.84
N SER A 16 21.65 -1.74 -11.77
CA SER A 16 20.59 -2.70 -12.04
C SER A 16 20.52 -3.66 -10.86
N LYS A 17 19.32 -4.12 -10.52
CA LYS A 17 19.18 -5.15 -9.48
C LYS A 17 20.18 -6.29 -9.75
N PRO A 18 20.76 -6.92 -8.72
CA PRO A 18 21.59 -8.12 -8.90
C PRO A 18 20.91 -9.23 -9.70
N GLU A 19 19.57 -9.24 -9.74
CA GLU A 19 18.72 -10.09 -10.60
C GLU A 19 18.97 -9.92 -12.12
N TYR A 20 19.60 -8.82 -12.55
CA TYR A 20 19.96 -8.55 -13.95
C TYR A 20 21.43 -8.92 -14.27
N GLY A 21 22.14 -9.59 -13.36
CA GLY A 21 23.52 -10.05 -13.60
C GLY A 21 24.59 -8.97 -13.48
N SER A 22 24.26 -7.77 -12.99
CA SER A 22 25.23 -6.71 -12.75
C SER A 22 26.08 -7.02 -11.51
N LYS A 23 27.41 -7.11 -11.72
CA LYS A 23 28.41 -7.32 -10.65
C LYS A 23 28.73 -6.05 -9.86
N THR A 24 28.24 -4.89 -10.32
CA THR A 24 28.49 -3.60 -9.71
C THR A 24 27.33 -3.20 -8.81
N ASN A 25 27.56 -3.24 -7.50
CA ASN A 25 26.71 -2.56 -6.52
C ASN A 25 27.07 -1.06 -6.56
N THR A 26 26.55 -0.34 -7.54
CA THR A 26 26.93 1.06 -7.74
C THR A 26 26.18 1.96 -6.76
N ASN A 27 26.94 2.45 -5.79
CA ASN A 27 26.54 3.56 -4.95
C ASN A 27 26.05 4.74 -5.82
N LEU A 28 24.82 5.23 -5.60
CA LEU A 28 24.23 6.38 -6.30
C LEU A 28 25.01 7.69 -6.06
N TYR A 29 26.07 7.70 -5.24
CA TYR A 29 26.86 8.88 -4.90
C TYR A 29 28.19 8.97 -5.69
N SER A 30 28.25 8.44 -6.92
CA SER A 30 29.41 8.63 -7.78
C SER A 30 29.60 10.11 -8.17
N ARG A 31 30.85 10.52 -8.41
CA ARG A 31 31.14 11.89 -8.90
C ARG A 31 30.37 12.18 -10.20
N GLU A 32 30.22 11.18 -11.05
CA GLU A 32 29.46 11.25 -12.30
C GLU A 32 27.99 11.59 -12.02
N PHE A 33 27.29 10.83 -11.15
CA PHE A 33 25.90 11.11 -10.81
C PHE A 33 25.70 12.50 -10.21
N LEU A 34 26.61 12.94 -9.32
CA LEU A 34 26.54 14.27 -8.70
C LEU A 34 26.72 15.41 -9.71
N SER A 35 27.39 15.15 -10.83
CA SER A 35 27.60 16.13 -11.91
C SER A 35 26.48 16.19 -12.95
N LEU A 36 25.59 15.19 -12.99
CA LEU A 36 24.49 15.15 -13.95
C LEU A 36 23.54 16.34 -13.75
N LYS A 37 23.17 16.99 -14.86
CA LYS A 37 22.21 18.10 -14.87
C LYS A 37 20.83 17.64 -15.33
N ASN A 38 19.81 18.33 -14.86
CA ASN A 38 18.44 18.17 -15.35
C ASN A 38 18.38 18.47 -16.85
N GLN A 39 17.75 17.56 -17.60
CA GLN A 39 17.48 17.74 -19.03
C GLN A 39 16.00 18.01 -19.24
N LYS A 40 15.69 18.88 -20.20
CA LYS A 40 14.30 19.15 -20.59
C LYS A 40 13.81 17.95 -21.40
N ASN A 41 12.70 17.35 -20.99
CA ASN A 41 12.07 16.30 -21.79
C ASN A 41 11.44 16.91 -23.04
N ASP A 42 11.68 16.25 -24.18
CA ASP A 42 10.94 16.51 -25.41
C ASP A 42 9.73 15.58 -25.49
N TYR A 43 8.55 16.16 -25.29
CA TYR A 43 7.28 15.44 -25.37
C TYR A 43 6.72 15.37 -26.80
N SER A 44 7.40 15.94 -27.80
CA SER A 44 6.98 15.83 -29.20
C SER A 44 6.94 14.39 -29.70
N GLN A 45 7.77 13.52 -29.11
CA GLN A 45 7.84 12.08 -29.37
C GLN A 45 7.00 11.25 -28.37
N ALA A 46 6.30 11.89 -27.43
CA ALA A 46 5.43 11.16 -26.51
C ALA A 46 4.22 10.65 -27.30
N GLY A 47 3.99 9.34 -27.26
CA GLY A 47 2.83 8.71 -27.89
C GLY A 47 1.49 9.32 -27.41
N PRO A 48 0.37 8.99 -28.07
CA PRO A 48 -0.92 9.56 -27.74
C PRO A 48 -1.26 9.33 -26.27
N ILE A 49 -1.81 10.36 -25.60
CA ILE A 49 -2.28 10.24 -24.22
C ILE A 49 -3.44 9.22 -24.19
N THR A 50 -3.20 8.04 -23.62
CA THR A 50 -4.17 6.93 -23.55
C THR A 50 -5.05 6.95 -22.29
N GLY A 51 -4.77 7.84 -21.32
CA GLY A 51 -5.55 7.97 -20.10
C GLY A 51 -5.06 9.07 -19.17
N ILE A 52 -5.73 9.23 -18.02
CA ILE A 52 -5.32 10.18 -16.99
C ILE A 52 -4.21 9.54 -16.16
N ALA A 53 -3.09 10.26 -16.02
CA ALA A 53 -1.98 9.84 -15.18
C ALA A 53 -2.44 9.66 -13.71
N ASN A 54 -1.92 8.64 -13.04
CA ASN A 54 -2.32 8.35 -11.67
C ASN A 54 -1.88 9.50 -10.72
N PRO A 55 -2.80 10.11 -9.96
CA PRO A 55 -2.50 11.21 -9.03
C PRO A 55 -1.47 10.86 -7.95
N VAL A 56 -1.21 9.57 -7.72
CA VAL A 56 -0.24 9.09 -6.74
C VAL A 56 1.17 9.67 -6.91
N TYR A 57 1.54 10.09 -8.13
CA TYR A 57 2.87 10.66 -8.41
C TYR A 57 2.95 12.17 -8.20
N TYR A 58 1.85 12.86 -7.91
CA TYR A 58 1.87 14.32 -7.71
C TYR A 58 2.79 14.82 -6.59
N PRO A 59 2.88 14.18 -5.41
CA PRO A 59 3.83 14.60 -4.38
C PRO A 59 5.27 14.54 -4.90
N SER A 60 5.65 13.42 -5.52
CA SER A 60 6.97 13.26 -6.12
C SER A 60 7.23 14.27 -7.24
N ALA A 61 6.24 14.53 -8.09
CA ALA A 61 6.34 15.53 -9.16
C ALA A 61 6.55 16.94 -8.60
N LEU A 62 5.87 17.30 -7.51
CA LEU A 62 6.08 18.57 -6.81
C LEU A 62 7.51 18.68 -6.25
N GLY A 63 8.01 17.61 -5.63
CA GLY A 63 9.40 17.56 -5.16
C GLY A 63 10.42 17.70 -6.29
N ILE A 64 10.21 17.03 -7.43
CA ILE A 64 11.06 17.17 -8.62
C ILE A 64 11.01 18.60 -9.16
N ALA A 65 9.82 19.20 -9.25
CA ALA A 65 9.65 20.57 -9.74
C ALA A 65 10.38 21.58 -8.85
N LEU A 66 10.25 21.45 -7.53
CA LEU A 66 10.99 22.27 -6.58
C LEU A 66 12.50 22.06 -6.71
N GLY A 67 12.95 20.82 -6.86
CA GLY A 67 14.37 20.51 -7.02
C GLY A 67 15.00 21.09 -8.29
N ARG A 68 14.25 21.10 -9.39
CA ARG A 68 14.66 21.75 -10.65
C ARG A 68 14.70 23.27 -10.53
N PHE A 69 13.84 23.84 -9.68
CA PHE A 69 13.83 25.28 -9.43
C PHE A 69 15.06 25.74 -8.63
N ILE A 70 15.48 24.96 -7.63
CA ILE A 70 16.59 25.34 -6.74
C ILE A 70 17.98 24.92 -7.24
N SER A 71 18.08 23.94 -8.15
CA SER A 71 19.38 23.42 -8.61
C SER A 71 19.32 22.87 -10.03
N PRO A 72 20.36 23.11 -10.85
CA PRO A 72 20.48 22.49 -12.16
C PRO A 72 20.81 21.00 -12.06
N TYR A 73 21.27 20.49 -10.91
CA TYR A 73 21.75 19.12 -10.77
C TYR A 73 20.60 18.11 -10.57
N LEU A 74 20.69 16.98 -11.27
CA LEU A 74 19.67 15.94 -11.28
C LEU A 74 19.44 15.36 -9.88
N PHE A 75 20.51 15.10 -9.13
CA PHE A 75 20.41 14.46 -7.81
C PHE A 75 19.51 15.23 -6.84
N VAL A 76 19.53 16.57 -6.89
CA VAL A 76 18.69 17.42 -6.04
C VAL A 76 17.21 17.18 -6.32
N SER A 77 16.83 17.20 -7.60
CA SER A 77 15.44 16.91 -8.01
C SER A 77 15.03 15.47 -7.73
N TYR A 78 15.95 14.52 -7.94
CA TYR A 78 15.73 13.11 -7.67
C TYR A 78 15.46 12.84 -6.19
N TYR A 79 16.25 13.39 -5.27
CA TYR A 79 16.04 13.18 -3.84
C TYR A 79 14.84 13.96 -3.32
N LEU A 80 14.58 15.18 -3.81
CA LEU A 80 13.39 15.91 -3.40
C LEU A 80 12.08 15.21 -3.79
N GLY A 81 12.00 14.57 -4.96
CA GLY A 81 10.82 13.77 -5.30
C GLY A 81 10.61 12.55 -4.39
N ARG A 82 11.69 11.93 -3.88
CA ARG A 82 11.60 10.86 -2.86
C ARG A 82 11.16 11.41 -1.51
N ILE A 83 11.74 12.53 -1.08
CA ILE A 83 11.39 13.21 0.18
C ILE A 83 9.91 13.60 0.17
N PHE A 84 9.39 14.16 -0.92
CA PHE A 84 7.98 14.53 -1.01
C PHE A 84 7.05 13.32 -1.00
N ASN A 85 7.46 12.18 -1.56
CA ASN A 85 6.69 10.93 -1.45
C ASN A 85 6.59 10.46 0.02
N LEU A 86 7.73 10.48 0.72
CA LEU A 86 7.81 10.13 2.14
C LEU A 86 7.01 11.12 3.01
N LEU A 87 7.08 12.42 2.71
CA LEU A 87 6.30 13.45 3.41
C LEU A 87 4.80 13.25 3.25
N MET A 88 4.32 12.90 2.04
CA MET A 88 2.92 12.54 1.85
C MET A 88 2.52 11.38 2.77
N TYR A 89 3.31 10.30 2.78
CA TYR A 89 3.07 9.16 3.66
C TYR A 89 3.05 9.57 5.14
N ALA A 90 4.06 10.33 5.59
CA ALA A 90 4.19 10.79 6.97
C ALA A 90 2.99 11.66 7.39
N LEU A 91 2.52 12.56 6.52
CA LEU A 91 1.32 13.38 6.78
C LEU A 91 0.06 12.52 6.91
N LEU A 92 -0.14 11.54 6.01
CA LEU A 92 -1.29 10.64 6.07
C LEU A 92 -1.27 9.78 7.34
N ALA A 93 -0.12 9.20 7.67
CA ALA A 93 0.08 8.44 8.91
C ALA A 93 -0.14 9.31 10.16
N PHE A 94 0.41 10.52 10.17
CA PHE A 94 0.21 11.49 11.26
C PHE A 94 -1.27 11.80 11.46
N PHE A 95 -2.00 12.14 10.38
CA PHE A 95 -3.43 12.41 10.47
C PHE A 95 -4.24 11.17 10.86
N ALA A 96 -3.86 9.98 10.40
CA ALA A 96 -4.49 8.73 10.79
C ALA A 96 -4.40 8.52 12.31
N VAL A 97 -3.19 8.64 12.88
CA VAL A 97 -2.96 8.50 14.33
C VAL A 97 -3.67 9.63 15.09
N LYS A 98 -3.48 10.89 14.68
CA LYS A 98 -4.05 12.08 15.35
C LYS A 98 -5.57 12.11 15.35
N LYS A 99 -6.22 11.60 14.30
CA LYS A 99 -7.70 11.57 14.20
C LYS A 99 -8.31 10.32 14.79
N SER A 100 -7.54 9.27 15.04
CA SER A 100 -8.05 8.05 15.65
C SER A 100 -8.42 8.30 17.11
N LYS A 101 -9.56 7.78 17.55
CA LYS A 101 -10.08 7.95 18.92
C LYS A 101 -9.58 6.85 19.87
N ARG A 102 -9.61 5.59 19.40
CA ARG A 102 -9.32 4.40 20.23
C ARG A 102 -8.40 3.38 19.56
N TYR A 103 -7.81 3.72 18.42
CA TYR A 103 -6.98 2.82 17.62
C TYR A 103 -5.62 3.46 17.25
N GLN A 104 -5.17 4.46 18.02
CA GLN A 104 -3.97 5.24 17.75
C GLN A 104 -2.70 4.37 17.80
N LEU A 105 -2.56 3.57 18.86
CA LEU A 105 -1.36 2.77 19.11
C LEU A 105 -1.14 1.67 18.05
N PRO A 106 -2.17 0.90 17.63
CA PRO A 106 -2.09 0.06 16.44
C PRO A 106 -1.64 0.78 15.17
N LEU A 107 -2.24 1.94 14.86
CA LEU A 107 -1.88 2.70 13.65
C LEU A 107 -0.44 3.19 13.71
N PHE A 108 0.01 3.61 14.89
CA PHE A 108 1.39 4.00 15.12
C PHE A 108 2.36 2.82 14.86
N VAL A 109 2.13 1.66 15.47
CA VAL A 109 2.98 0.47 15.25
C VAL A 109 3.05 0.11 13.77
N VAL A 110 1.90 0.04 13.09
CA VAL A 110 1.83 -0.38 11.69
C VAL A 110 2.47 0.67 10.76
N ALA A 111 2.36 1.96 11.08
CA ALA A 111 2.99 3.04 10.32
C ALA A 111 4.53 3.02 10.39
N PHE A 112 5.10 2.45 11.45
CA PHE A 112 6.54 2.38 11.67
C PHE A 112 7.10 0.97 11.46
N LEU A 113 6.34 0.05 10.83
CA LEU A 113 6.93 -1.21 10.39
C LEU A 113 8.11 -0.90 9.45
N PRO A 114 9.28 -1.53 9.64
CA PRO A 114 10.50 -1.08 8.96
C PRO A 114 10.39 -1.12 7.43
N TYR A 115 9.69 -2.12 6.87
CA TYR A 115 9.50 -2.21 5.42
C TYR A 115 8.60 -1.11 4.87
N THR A 116 7.65 -0.61 5.66
CA THR A 116 6.78 0.51 5.29
C THR A 116 7.61 1.77 5.10
N LEU A 117 8.51 2.06 6.05
CA LEU A 117 9.42 3.21 5.99
C LEU A 117 10.42 3.07 4.83
N TRP A 118 11.00 1.89 4.66
CA TRP A 118 11.92 1.60 3.57
C TRP A 118 11.27 1.82 2.19
N ILE A 119 10.08 1.24 1.98
CA ILE A 119 9.39 1.31 0.69
C ILE A 119 8.93 2.74 0.42
N THR A 120 8.32 3.43 1.39
CA THR A 120 7.80 4.80 1.18
C THR A 120 8.88 5.82 0.85
N ALA A 121 10.14 5.56 1.24
CA ALA A 121 11.28 6.37 0.88
C ALA A 121 11.71 6.23 -0.60
N GLY A 122 11.06 5.39 -1.42
CA GLY A 122 11.32 5.23 -2.86
C GLY A 122 10.29 5.94 -3.77
N TYR A 123 10.50 5.86 -5.09
CA TYR A 123 9.49 6.27 -6.08
C TYR A 123 8.51 5.12 -6.33
N ASN A 124 7.44 5.05 -5.55
CA ASN A 124 6.39 4.06 -5.74
C ASN A 124 5.05 4.58 -5.23
N TYR A 125 3.99 3.94 -5.73
CA TYR A 125 2.61 4.20 -5.32
C TYR A 125 2.25 3.59 -3.95
N ASP A 126 3.12 2.76 -3.36
CA ASP A 126 2.85 2.12 -2.08
C ASP A 126 2.82 3.15 -0.92
N ALA A 127 3.48 4.32 -1.07
CA ALA A 127 3.40 5.40 -0.09
C ALA A 127 1.97 5.93 0.15
N LEU A 128 1.22 6.16 -0.95
CA LEU A 128 -0.19 6.54 -0.84
C LEU A 128 -1.03 5.37 -0.32
N TYR A 129 -0.73 4.15 -0.79
CA TYR A 129 -1.40 2.94 -0.33
C TYR A 129 -1.37 2.80 1.20
N TYR A 130 -0.19 2.82 1.81
CA TYR A 130 -0.07 2.65 3.26
C TYR A 130 -0.72 3.80 4.03
N GLY A 131 -0.49 5.04 3.60
CA GLY A 131 -1.07 6.22 4.25
C GLY A 131 -2.60 6.24 4.21
N VAL A 132 -3.19 5.94 3.05
CA VAL A 132 -4.66 5.91 2.88
C VAL A 132 -5.28 4.75 3.66
N ILE A 133 -4.65 3.57 3.72
CA ILE A 133 -5.14 2.46 4.56
C ILE A 133 -5.18 2.84 6.03
N LEU A 134 -4.12 3.47 6.55
CA LEU A 134 -4.08 3.94 7.93
C LEU A 134 -5.19 4.96 8.20
N LEU A 135 -5.36 5.93 7.30
CA LEU A 135 -6.38 6.97 7.43
C LEU A 135 -7.79 6.40 7.33
N PHE A 136 -8.01 5.45 6.42
CA PHE A 136 -9.28 4.74 6.28
C PHE A 136 -9.62 3.97 7.56
N LEU A 137 -8.65 3.24 8.12
CA LEU A 137 -8.85 2.47 9.34
C LEU A 137 -9.07 3.35 10.58
N SER A 138 -8.37 4.49 10.66
CA SER A 138 -8.64 5.53 11.67
C SER A 138 -10.09 6.00 11.62
N GLN A 139 -10.58 6.34 10.42
CA GLN A 139 -11.96 6.79 10.24
C GLN A 139 -12.96 5.68 10.53
N LEU A 140 -12.69 4.45 10.07
CA LEU A 140 -13.55 3.29 10.27
C LEU A 140 -13.69 2.92 11.77
N THR A 141 -12.58 2.85 12.50
CA THR A 141 -12.62 2.52 13.94
C THR A 141 -13.29 3.62 14.77
N ASN A 142 -13.18 4.88 14.34
CA ASN A 142 -13.98 5.97 14.91
C ASN A 142 -15.49 5.78 14.70
N LEU A 143 -15.93 5.18 13.58
CA LEU A 143 -17.35 4.86 13.37
C LEU A 143 -17.83 3.75 14.31
N PHE A 144 -16.98 2.76 14.60
CA PHE A 144 -17.31 1.67 15.53
C PHE A 144 -17.43 2.13 16.99
N THR A 145 -16.77 3.23 17.34
CA THR A 145 -16.71 3.78 18.70
C THR A 145 -17.53 5.05 18.87
N GLU A 146 -18.39 5.39 17.89
CA GLU A 146 -19.20 6.59 17.94
C GLU A 146 -20.43 6.40 18.84
N GLU A 147 -20.53 7.20 19.89
CA GLU A 147 -21.60 7.12 20.88
C GLU A 147 -22.80 7.99 20.51
N LYS A 148 -22.56 9.14 19.86
CA LYS A 148 -23.62 10.11 19.47
C LYS A 148 -24.34 9.74 18.17
N GLY A 149 -24.04 8.56 17.62
CA GLY A 149 -24.46 8.14 16.28
C GLY A 149 -23.60 8.73 15.17
N ILE A 150 -23.45 7.97 14.09
CA ILE A 150 -22.64 8.34 12.93
C ILE A 150 -23.30 9.50 12.19
N SER A 151 -22.52 10.56 12.00
CA SER A 151 -22.90 11.77 11.27
C SER A 151 -22.56 11.69 9.78
N LEU A 152 -23.27 12.47 8.96
CA LEU A 152 -22.98 12.57 7.52
C LEU A 152 -21.54 13.04 7.25
N LYS A 153 -21.01 13.96 8.06
CA LYS A 153 -19.64 14.47 7.92
C LYS A 153 -18.58 13.36 8.06
N GLN A 154 -18.82 12.38 8.93
CA GLN A 154 -17.93 11.23 9.07
C GLN A 154 -18.03 10.32 7.84
N MET A 155 -19.24 10.14 7.31
CA MET A 155 -19.46 9.36 6.08
C MET A 155 -18.85 10.02 4.84
N VAL A 156 -18.87 11.36 4.75
CA VAL A 156 -18.15 12.11 3.71
C VAL A 156 -16.65 11.81 3.78
N ARG A 157 -16.04 11.89 4.98
CA ARG A 157 -14.60 11.64 5.15
C ARG A 157 -14.20 10.23 4.75
N ILE A 158 -14.93 9.21 5.19
CA ILE A 158 -14.61 7.81 4.86
C ILE A 158 -14.85 7.50 3.39
N SER A 159 -15.86 8.13 2.76
CA SER A 159 -16.11 7.99 1.32
C SER A 159 -14.98 8.63 0.50
N LEU A 160 -14.51 9.83 0.87
CA LEU A 160 -13.37 10.48 0.21
C LEU A 160 -12.09 9.66 0.36
N THR A 161 -11.79 9.16 1.57
CA THR A 161 -10.61 8.29 1.78
C THR A 161 -10.75 6.98 1.03
N GLY A 162 -11.96 6.41 0.97
CA GLY A 162 -12.25 5.20 0.19
C GLY A 162 -12.05 5.38 -1.31
N LEU A 163 -12.40 6.55 -1.86
CA LEU A 163 -12.10 6.90 -3.25
C LEU A 163 -10.60 6.89 -3.53
N LEU A 164 -9.77 7.37 -2.60
CA LEU A 164 -8.32 7.40 -2.79
C LEU A 164 -7.70 6.01 -2.93
N LEU A 165 -8.33 4.96 -2.39
CA LEU A 165 -7.80 3.59 -2.44
C LEU A 165 -7.67 3.05 -3.87
N VAL A 166 -8.49 3.53 -4.82
CA VAL A 166 -8.39 3.11 -6.22
C VAL A 166 -7.11 3.61 -6.89
N PHE A 167 -6.60 4.78 -6.47
CA PHE A 167 -5.35 5.36 -6.96
C PHE A 167 -4.13 4.59 -6.44
N CYS A 168 -4.27 3.95 -5.28
CA CYS A 168 -3.25 3.10 -4.69
C CYS A 168 -3.08 1.81 -5.52
N LYS A 169 -4.14 0.99 -5.54
CA LYS A 169 -4.26 -0.25 -6.32
C LYS A 169 -5.75 -0.54 -6.51
N ALA A 170 -6.16 -0.89 -7.72
CA ALA A 170 -7.58 -1.10 -8.04
C ALA A 170 -8.32 -2.05 -7.06
N PRO A 171 -7.76 -3.21 -6.65
CA PRO A 171 -8.44 -4.11 -5.71
C PRO A 171 -8.69 -3.50 -4.32
N MET A 172 -7.85 -2.57 -3.86
CA MET A 172 -7.97 -1.97 -2.52
C MET A 172 -9.24 -1.16 -2.33
N ALA A 173 -9.83 -0.69 -3.43
CA ALA A 173 -11.08 0.04 -3.42
C ALA A 173 -12.24 -0.78 -2.81
N PHE A 174 -12.16 -2.12 -2.78
CA PHE A 174 -13.17 -2.96 -2.12
C PHE A 174 -13.34 -2.67 -0.62
N LEU A 175 -12.37 -2.07 0.06
CA LEU A 175 -12.54 -1.70 1.47
C LEU A 175 -13.67 -0.66 1.67
N ILE A 176 -14.01 0.14 0.65
CA ILE A 176 -15.14 1.08 0.71
C ILE A 176 -16.50 0.37 0.86
N ILE A 177 -16.55 -0.94 0.61
CA ILE A 177 -17.76 -1.74 0.80
C ILE A 177 -18.04 -1.94 2.30
N LEU A 178 -17.02 -1.94 3.15
CA LEU A 178 -17.17 -2.28 4.57
C LEU A 178 -18.16 -1.38 5.33
N PRO A 179 -18.17 -0.04 5.17
CA PRO A 179 -19.16 0.83 5.80
C PRO A 179 -20.63 0.58 5.40
N PHE A 180 -20.92 -0.07 4.26
CA PHE A 180 -22.31 -0.46 3.90
C PHE A 180 -22.92 -1.45 4.91
N PHE A 181 -22.08 -2.23 5.59
CA PHE A 181 -22.50 -3.27 6.53
C PHE A 181 -22.68 -2.76 7.96
N LEU A 182 -22.53 -1.45 8.19
CA LEU A 182 -22.79 -0.83 9.49
C LEU A 182 -24.28 -1.00 9.89
N PRO A 183 -24.58 -1.41 11.14
CA PRO A 183 -25.95 -1.60 11.59
C PRO A 183 -26.78 -0.31 11.53
N LYS A 184 -28.09 -0.41 11.22
CA LYS A 184 -28.97 0.78 11.13
C LYS A 184 -28.93 1.64 12.40
N LYS A 185 -28.85 0.98 13.56
CA LYS A 185 -28.85 1.59 14.90
C LYS A 185 -27.63 2.47 15.21
N VAL A 186 -26.54 2.38 14.45
CA VAL A 186 -25.35 3.20 14.72
C VAL A 186 -25.40 4.57 14.05
N PHE A 187 -26.38 4.83 13.18
CA PHE A 187 -26.53 6.13 12.50
C PHE A 187 -27.38 7.08 13.34
N ALA A 188 -27.04 8.37 13.30
CA ALA A 188 -27.78 9.41 14.04
C ALA A 188 -29.26 9.52 13.61
N SER A 189 -29.58 9.21 12.35
CA SER A 189 -30.96 9.12 11.86
C SER A 189 -31.06 8.24 10.61
N ASN A 190 -32.27 7.78 10.28
CA ASN A 190 -32.49 7.01 9.05
C ASN A 190 -32.21 7.83 7.78
N LYS A 191 -32.43 9.16 7.81
CA LYS A 191 -32.07 10.07 6.73
C LYS A 191 -30.56 10.10 6.49
N VAL A 192 -29.77 10.25 7.56
CA VAL A 192 -28.30 10.23 7.47
C VAL A 192 -27.80 8.89 6.94
N ARG A 193 -28.42 7.79 7.35
CA ARG A 193 -28.10 6.46 6.81
C ARG A 193 -28.35 6.36 5.32
N LEU A 194 -29.51 6.82 4.82
CA LEU A 194 -29.82 6.75 3.39
C LEU A 194 -28.86 7.61 2.57
N GLN A 195 -28.56 8.83 3.05
CA GLN A 195 -27.56 9.70 2.44
C GLN A 195 -26.18 9.05 2.41
N ALA A 196 -25.77 8.42 3.51
CA ALA A 196 -24.50 7.71 3.60
C ALA A 196 -24.42 6.55 2.59
N LEU A 197 -25.48 5.76 2.44
CA LEU A 197 -25.53 4.68 1.44
C LEU A 197 -25.47 5.22 0.01
N GLY A 198 -26.22 6.29 -0.29
CA GLY A 198 -26.16 6.96 -1.59
C GLY A 198 -24.77 7.50 -1.92
N MET A 199 -24.08 8.08 -0.93
CA MET A 199 -22.70 8.54 -1.07
C MET A 199 -21.72 7.40 -1.34
N LEU A 200 -21.80 6.32 -0.58
CA LEU A 200 -20.92 5.16 -0.78
C LEU A 200 -21.18 4.51 -2.15
N ALA A 201 -22.44 4.45 -2.59
CA ALA A 201 -22.80 3.96 -3.92
C ALA A 201 -22.23 4.87 -5.02
N PHE A 202 -22.38 6.18 -4.88
CA PHE A 202 -21.77 7.16 -5.80
C PHE A 202 -20.25 7.03 -5.84
N SER A 203 -19.58 6.91 -4.68
CA SER A 203 -18.15 6.66 -4.63
C SER A 203 -17.75 5.36 -5.35
N SER A 204 -18.55 4.31 -5.23
CA SER A 204 -18.32 3.03 -5.93
C SER A 204 -18.43 3.18 -7.45
N VAL A 205 -19.36 4.01 -7.93
CA VAL A 205 -19.49 4.35 -9.36
C VAL A 205 -18.25 5.12 -9.85
N LEU A 206 -17.76 6.09 -9.08
CA LEU A 206 -16.54 6.84 -9.43
C LEU A 206 -15.30 5.94 -9.46
N ILE A 207 -15.17 5.00 -8.51
CA ILE A 207 -14.12 3.98 -8.51
C ILE A 207 -14.18 3.14 -9.78
N PHE A 208 -15.36 2.67 -10.16
CA PHE A 208 -15.55 1.90 -11.39
C PHE A 208 -15.18 2.71 -12.64
N ALA A 209 -15.62 3.97 -12.70
CA ALA A 209 -15.28 4.89 -13.78
C ALA A 209 -13.75 5.11 -13.89
N TRP A 210 -13.05 5.24 -12.76
CA TRP A 210 -11.60 5.34 -12.74
C TRP A 210 -10.92 4.07 -13.27
N VAL A 211 -11.33 2.88 -12.80
CA VAL A 211 -10.77 1.60 -13.27
C VAL A 211 -11.01 1.40 -14.76
N LYS A 212 -12.11 1.91 -15.30
CA LYS A 212 -12.49 1.79 -16.71
C LYS A 212 -12.21 3.04 -17.55
N GLN A 213 -11.40 3.98 -17.04
CA GLN A 213 -11.20 5.28 -17.67
C GLN A 213 -10.71 5.19 -19.13
N GLY A 214 -9.83 4.24 -19.46
CA GLY A 214 -9.30 4.07 -20.82
C GLY A 214 -10.40 3.71 -21.81
N MET A 215 -11.22 2.71 -21.48
CA MET A 215 -12.37 2.28 -22.28
C MET A 215 -13.42 3.40 -22.40
N ILE A 216 -13.65 4.15 -21.32
CA ILE A 216 -14.60 5.27 -21.33
C ILE A 216 -14.11 6.39 -22.26
N LEU A 217 -12.84 6.78 -22.13
CA LEU A 217 -12.23 7.81 -22.98
C LEU A 217 -12.21 7.41 -24.45
N GLU A 218 -11.93 6.15 -24.74
CA GLU A 218 -11.99 5.59 -26.10
C GLU A 218 -13.41 5.71 -26.69
N LYS A 219 -14.44 5.25 -25.98
CA LYS A 219 -15.83 5.38 -26.43
C LYS A 219 -16.27 6.83 -26.59
N LEU A 220 -15.86 7.72 -25.69
CA LEU A 220 -16.15 9.14 -25.82
C LEU A 220 -15.50 9.74 -27.08
N ARG A 221 -14.25 9.38 -27.41
CA ARG A 221 -13.58 9.84 -28.65
C ARG A 221 -14.33 9.42 -29.91
N LEU A 222 -14.84 8.18 -29.94
CA LEU A 222 -15.66 7.67 -31.04
C LEU A 222 -16.97 8.44 -31.19
N ILE A 223 -17.64 8.78 -30.09
CA ILE A 223 -18.90 9.56 -30.10
C ILE A 223 -18.66 11.01 -30.55
N PHE A 224 -17.55 11.63 -30.16
CA PHE A 224 -17.23 13.03 -30.51
C PHE A 224 -16.50 13.18 -31.86
N GLY A 225 -16.50 12.15 -32.72
CA GLY A 225 -16.05 12.26 -34.11
C GLY A 225 -14.56 12.54 -34.32
N ARG A 226 -13.71 12.29 -33.32
CA ARG A 226 -12.25 12.37 -33.50
C ARG A 226 -11.76 11.02 -34.02
N THR A 227 -11.53 10.93 -35.34
CA THR A 227 -10.84 9.80 -35.96
C THR A 227 -9.50 9.60 -35.28
N LEU A 228 -9.29 8.41 -34.72
CA LEU A 228 -7.98 8.00 -34.22
C LEU A 228 -7.03 7.85 -35.43
N PRO A 229 -5.78 8.32 -35.35
CA PRO A 229 -4.73 7.69 -36.13
C PRO A 229 -4.72 6.21 -35.74
N ASP A 230 -4.57 5.31 -36.73
CA ASP A 230 -4.34 3.88 -36.49
C ASP A 230 -3.06 3.71 -35.66
N THR A 231 -3.17 3.79 -34.34
CA THR A 231 -2.22 3.09 -33.48
C THR A 231 -2.63 1.64 -33.52
N ALA A 232 -2.06 0.97 -34.54
CA ALA A 232 -1.92 -0.46 -34.63
C ALA A 232 -1.62 -1.07 -33.24
N GLY A 233 -2.24 -2.22 -33.03
CA GLY A 233 -2.29 -2.91 -31.75
C GLY A 233 -0.94 -3.04 -31.06
N VAL A 234 -0.97 -2.77 -29.77
CA VAL A 234 -0.41 -3.71 -28.80
C VAL A 234 -1.56 -4.33 -28.03
N ALA A 235 -2.60 -4.77 -28.75
CA ALA A 235 -3.30 -5.98 -28.37
C ALA A 235 -2.35 -7.13 -28.74
N GLY A 236 -1.30 -7.32 -27.94
CA GLY A 236 -0.59 -8.59 -27.98
C GLY A 236 -1.65 -9.67 -27.76
N GLU A 237 -1.61 -10.71 -28.60
CA GLU A 237 -2.40 -11.94 -28.52
C GLU A 237 -2.31 -12.55 -27.12
N ASN A 238 -2.99 -11.93 -26.17
CA ASN A 238 -3.33 -12.58 -24.93
C ASN A 238 -4.62 -13.28 -25.29
N VAL A 239 -4.59 -14.60 -25.47
CA VAL A 239 -5.73 -15.42 -25.05
C VAL A 239 -6.16 -14.80 -23.73
N GLY A 240 -7.37 -14.22 -23.70
CA GLY A 240 -7.75 -13.31 -22.62
C GLY A 240 -7.40 -14.01 -21.31
N ARG A 241 -6.49 -13.45 -20.50
CA ARG A 241 -6.03 -14.15 -19.27
C ARG A 241 -7.23 -14.54 -18.39
N VAL A 242 -8.27 -13.72 -18.46
CA VAL A 242 -9.61 -14.00 -17.94
C VAL A 242 -10.20 -15.27 -18.56
N ASP A 243 -10.30 -15.34 -19.89
CA ASP A 243 -10.82 -16.49 -20.64
C ASP A 243 -10.03 -17.78 -20.32
N TYR A 244 -8.70 -17.70 -20.23
CA TYR A 244 -7.87 -18.84 -19.84
C TYR A 244 -8.19 -19.33 -18.43
N PHE A 245 -8.25 -18.43 -17.44
CA PHE A 245 -8.58 -18.79 -16.06
C PHE A 245 -10.00 -19.33 -15.92
N LEU A 246 -10.96 -18.83 -16.72
CA LEU A 246 -12.33 -19.32 -16.77
C LEU A 246 -12.42 -20.70 -17.43
N ALA A 247 -11.65 -20.95 -18.48
CA ALA A 247 -11.58 -22.23 -19.17
C ALA A 247 -10.93 -23.34 -18.32
N HIS A 248 -10.05 -22.98 -17.37
CA HIS A 248 -9.30 -23.94 -16.54
C HIS A 248 -9.57 -23.76 -15.04
N PRO A 249 -10.79 -24.03 -14.53
CA PRO A 249 -11.19 -23.69 -13.16
C PRO A 249 -10.37 -24.40 -12.08
N LEU A 250 -9.99 -25.68 -12.29
CA LEU A 250 -9.18 -26.42 -11.33
C LEU A 250 -7.75 -25.88 -11.24
N TYR A 251 -7.15 -25.52 -12.38
CA TYR A 251 -5.84 -24.89 -12.43
C TYR A 251 -5.88 -23.51 -11.77
N THR A 252 -6.90 -22.69 -12.08
CA THR A 252 -7.10 -21.36 -11.49
C THR A 252 -7.27 -21.44 -9.98
N LEU A 253 -8.10 -22.37 -9.49
CA LEU A 253 -8.29 -22.59 -8.07
C LEU A 253 -6.99 -23.04 -7.39
N THR A 254 -6.28 -23.99 -8.00
CA THR A 254 -5.00 -24.49 -7.49
C THR A 254 -3.96 -23.38 -7.38
N THR A 255 -3.80 -22.60 -8.46
CA THR A 255 -2.86 -21.47 -8.53
C THR A 255 -3.20 -20.39 -7.52
N GLY A 256 -4.49 -20.05 -7.41
CA GLY A 256 -4.99 -19.11 -6.43
C GLY A 256 -4.73 -19.57 -5.00
N LEU A 257 -5.09 -20.80 -4.64
CA LEU A 257 -4.93 -21.33 -3.29
C LEU A 257 -3.45 -21.43 -2.90
N ARG A 258 -2.58 -21.98 -3.75
CA ARG A 258 -1.14 -22.05 -3.46
C ARG A 258 -0.55 -20.67 -3.23
N THR A 259 -0.87 -19.72 -4.09
CA THR A 259 -0.44 -18.33 -3.92
C THR A 259 -0.97 -17.72 -2.62
N VAL A 260 -2.21 -18.02 -2.21
CA VAL A 260 -2.77 -17.57 -0.92
C VAL A 260 -2.01 -18.17 0.27
N PHE A 261 -1.63 -19.45 0.19
CA PHE A 261 -0.84 -20.11 1.24
C PHE A 261 0.59 -19.58 1.34
N ASP A 262 1.14 -18.98 0.28
CA ASP A 262 2.44 -18.31 0.31
C ASP A 262 2.39 -16.93 1.00
N ILE A 263 1.21 -16.28 1.07
CA ILE A 263 1.07 -14.91 1.61
C ILE A 263 1.64 -14.77 3.03
N PRO A 264 1.33 -15.64 4.01
CA PRO A 264 1.93 -15.55 5.35
C PRO A 264 3.46 -15.57 5.32
N SER A 265 4.07 -16.42 4.47
CA SER A 265 5.53 -16.44 4.30
C SER A 265 6.02 -15.11 3.75
N THR A 266 5.41 -14.60 2.68
CA THR A 266 5.85 -13.34 2.07
C THR A 266 5.67 -12.13 2.99
N ILE A 267 4.66 -12.13 3.87
CA ILE A 267 4.49 -11.13 4.94
C ILE A 267 5.61 -11.27 5.97
N LYS A 268 5.90 -12.50 6.43
CA LYS A 268 7.01 -12.78 7.33
C LYS A 268 8.32 -12.26 6.74
N ASP A 269 8.59 -12.55 5.46
CA ASP A 269 9.81 -12.12 4.78
C ASP A 269 9.90 -10.58 4.68
N SER A 270 8.78 -9.90 4.42
CA SER A 270 8.72 -8.43 4.40
C SER A 270 9.04 -7.81 5.78
N ILE A 271 8.63 -8.47 6.87
CA ILE A 271 8.93 -8.02 8.24
C ILE A 271 10.37 -8.35 8.62
N ALA A 272 10.79 -9.58 8.33
CA ALA A 272 12.10 -10.12 8.67
C ALA A 272 13.22 -9.31 8.01
N SER A 273 13.10 -9.08 6.69
CA SER A 273 14.08 -8.35 5.89
C SER A 273 13.43 -7.19 5.12
N PRO A 274 13.32 -6.02 5.77
CA PRO A 274 12.82 -4.80 5.16
C PRO A 274 13.65 -4.33 3.95
N GLN A 275 14.95 -4.66 3.96
CA GLN A 275 15.94 -4.31 2.94
C GLN A 275 16.41 -5.56 2.17
N PRO A 276 15.66 -6.02 1.16
CA PRO A 276 15.88 -7.33 0.53
C PRO A 276 17.24 -7.50 -0.18
N PHE A 277 17.97 -6.41 -0.46
CA PHE A 277 19.31 -6.46 -1.06
C PHE A 277 20.40 -6.87 -0.06
N LEU A 278 20.19 -6.62 1.24
CA LEU A 278 21.19 -6.92 2.28
C LEU A 278 21.38 -8.41 2.51
N ASN A 279 20.29 -9.18 2.43
CA ASN A 279 20.30 -10.62 2.63
C ASN A 279 21.11 -11.39 1.57
N LYS A 280 21.40 -10.78 0.42
CA LYS A 280 22.26 -11.39 -0.61
C LYS A 280 23.74 -11.26 -0.28
N ILE A 281 24.10 -10.37 0.65
CA ILE A 281 25.49 -10.00 0.95
C ILE A 281 25.89 -10.44 2.36
N TYR A 282 24.99 -10.32 3.34
CA TYR A 282 25.27 -10.62 4.75
C TYR A 282 24.27 -11.61 5.35
N SER A 283 24.73 -12.42 6.31
CA SER A 283 23.85 -13.25 7.13
C SER A 283 23.02 -12.37 8.06
N SER A 284 21.72 -12.28 7.79
CA SER A 284 20.75 -11.41 8.46
C SER A 284 19.93 -12.11 9.54
N GLY A 285 20.16 -13.41 9.81
CA GLY A 285 19.25 -14.24 10.61
C GLY A 285 18.91 -13.70 12.00
N ALA A 286 19.87 -13.09 12.71
CA ALA A 286 19.63 -12.48 14.02
C ALA A 286 18.71 -11.25 13.94
N VAL A 287 18.90 -10.40 12.93
CA VAL A 287 18.08 -9.21 12.68
C VAL A 287 16.67 -9.62 12.26
N GLU A 288 16.58 -10.63 11.39
CA GLU A 288 15.30 -11.19 10.95
C GLU A 288 14.48 -11.71 12.12
N LEU A 289 15.10 -12.51 12.99
CA LEU A 289 14.46 -13.02 14.20
C LEU A 289 14.06 -11.87 15.15
N PHE A 290 14.94 -10.89 15.35
CA PHE A 290 14.63 -9.69 16.15
C PHE A 290 13.39 -8.96 15.62
N ASN A 291 13.33 -8.70 14.32
CA ASN A 291 12.20 -8.02 13.68
C ASN A 291 10.90 -8.83 13.83
N ILE A 292 10.92 -10.13 13.57
CA ILE A 292 9.74 -11.01 13.68
C ILE A 292 9.22 -11.02 15.12
N LEU A 293 10.10 -11.30 16.10
CA LEU A 293 9.70 -11.41 17.50
C LEU A 293 9.19 -10.09 18.05
N LEU A 294 9.86 -8.99 17.72
CA LEU A 294 9.47 -7.67 18.19
C LEU A 294 8.12 -7.25 17.59
N VAL A 295 7.91 -7.43 16.28
CA VAL A 295 6.62 -7.12 15.66
C VAL A 295 5.49 -8.00 16.21
N ALA A 296 5.75 -9.29 16.44
CA ALA A 296 4.77 -10.19 17.08
C ALA A 296 4.39 -9.71 18.49
N LEU A 297 5.38 -9.35 19.31
CA LEU A 297 5.16 -8.78 20.64
C LEU A 297 4.36 -7.48 20.58
N LEU A 298 4.73 -6.56 19.67
CA LEU A 298 4.01 -5.31 19.47
C LEU A 298 2.55 -5.55 19.11
N PHE A 299 2.26 -6.50 18.21
CA PHE A 299 0.88 -6.85 17.85
C PHE A 299 0.08 -7.41 19.03
N VAL A 300 0.68 -8.21 19.90
CA VAL A 300 0.05 -8.69 21.14
C VAL A 300 -0.26 -7.50 22.06
N LEU A 301 0.72 -6.64 22.34
CA LEU A 301 0.57 -5.51 23.27
C LEU A 301 -0.48 -4.50 22.80
N VAL A 302 -0.47 -4.12 21.52
CA VAL A 302 -1.48 -3.19 21.00
C VAL A 302 -2.88 -3.80 20.97
N SER A 303 -2.99 -5.12 20.81
CA SER A 303 -4.28 -5.83 20.85
C SER A 303 -4.85 -5.91 22.27
N LEU A 304 -3.99 -6.06 23.29
CA LEU A 304 -4.38 -5.99 24.70
C LEU A 304 -4.97 -4.61 25.07
N GLN A 305 -4.36 -3.55 24.52
CA GLN A 305 -4.74 -2.15 24.78
C GLN A 305 -6.05 -1.71 24.10
N LEU A 306 -6.61 -2.51 23.19
CA LEU A 306 -7.89 -2.17 22.57
C LEU A 306 -9.01 -2.23 23.59
N ASP A 307 -9.87 -1.22 23.63
CA ASP A 307 -10.97 -1.10 24.61
C ASP A 307 -12.37 -1.25 23.99
N PHE A 308 -12.46 -1.40 22.67
CA PHE A 308 -13.71 -1.57 21.93
C PHE A 308 -13.80 -2.93 21.25
N GLN A 309 -15.02 -3.35 20.92
CA GLN A 309 -15.26 -4.59 20.18
C GLN A 309 -15.98 -4.34 18.86
N VAL A 310 -15.54 -5.06 17.84
CA VAL A 310 -16.17 -5.07 16.52
C VAL A 310 -17.10 -6.28 16.41
N SER A 311 -18.31 -6.06 15.88
CA SER A 311 -19.30 -7.12 15.69
C SER A 311 -18.79 -8.25 14.79
N LYS A 312 -19.25 -9.49 15.04
CA LYS A 312 -18.89 -10.67 14.24
C LYS A 312 -19.21 -10.47 12.75
N ARG A 313 -20.35 -9.84 12.44
CA ARG A 313 -20.76 -9.52 11.07
C ARG A 313 -19.71 -8.67 10.34
N ILE A 314 -19.25 -7.58 10.96
CA ILE A 314 -18.23 -6.71 10.35
C ILE A 314 -16.92 -7.47 10.18
N LYS A 315 -16.47 -8.23 11.19
CA LYS A 315 -15.25 -9.05 11.07
C LYS A 315 -15.34 -10.06 9.91
N THR A 316 -16.48 -10.74 9.74
CA THR A 316 -16.71 -11.66 8.62
C THR A 316 -16.67 -10.95 7.28
N VAL A 317 -17.36 -9.80 7.15
CA VAL A 317 -17.32 -9.00 5.91
C VAL A 317 -15.89 -8.55 5.60
N THR A 318 -15.13 -8.09 6.60
CA THR A 318 -13.72 -7.72 6.43
C THR A 318 -12.90 -8.89 5.87
N VAL A 319 -13.06 -10.11 6.39
CA VAL A 319 -12.34 -11.30 5.89
C VAL A 319 -12.74 -11.64 4.45
N VAL A 320 -14.03 -11.56 4.11
CA VAL A 320 -14.51 -11.78 2.73
C VAL A 320 -13.91 -10.73 1.78
N LEU A 321 -13.89 -9.46 2.19
CA LEU A 321 -13.26 -8.39 1.40
C LEU A 321 -11.74 -8.62 1.27
N PHE A 322 -11.07 -9.11 2.30
CA PHE A 322 -9.65 -9.45 2.22
C PHE A 322 -9.40 -10.54 1.16
N GLY A 323 -10.24 -11.57 1.11
CA GLY A 323 -10.18 -12.60 0.07
C GLY A 323 -10.40 -12.03 -1.34
N ALA A 324 -11.38 -11.15 -1.51
CA ALA A 324 -11.65 -10.49 -2.79
C ALA A 324 -10.49 -9.57 -3.23
N ILE A 325 -9.91 -8.82 -2.29
CA ILE A 325 -8.72 -7.99 -2.53
C ILE A 325 -7.53 -8.86 -2.92
N THR A 326 -7.26 -9.93 -2.19
CA THR A 326 -6.17 -10.88 -2.49
C THR A 326 -6.34 -11.51 -3.86
N ALA A 327 -7.54 -12.00 -4.21
CA ALA A 327 -7.82 -12.53 -5.55
C ALA A 327 -7.57 -11.47 -6.65
N GLY A 328 -7.99 -10.23 -6.42
CA GLY A 328 -7.72 -9.11 -7.32
C GLY A 328 -6.22 -8.79 -7.45
N VAL A 329 -5.45 -8.90 -6.38
CA VAL A 329 -3.99 -8.74 -6.39
C VAL A 329 -3.32 -9.87 -7.17
N ILE A 330 -3.69 -11.13 -6.92
CA ILE A 330 -3.19 -12.31 -7.65
C ILE A 330 -3.44 -12.14 -9.15
N TYR A 331 -4.67 -11.76 -9.52
CA TYR A 331 -5.03 -11.50 -10.91
C TYR A 331 -4.26 -10.31 -11.51
N ALA A 332 -4.04 -9.23 -10.77
CA ALA A 332 -3.27 -8.10 -11.27
C ALA A 332 -1.81 -8.49 -11.52
N ILE A 333 -1.19 -9.22 -10.59
CA ILE A 333 0.22 -9.61 -10.66
C ILE A 333 0.46 -10.72 -11.69
N SER A 334 -0.50 -11.62 -11.94
CA SER A 334 -0.36 -12.64 -13.00
C SER A 334 -0.34 -12.05 -14.41
N GLY A 335 -0.41 -10.72 -14.56
CA GLY A 335 -0.22 -10.01 -15.82
C GLY A 335 1.20 -9.53 -16.06
N ASP A 336 2.06 -9.65 -15.06
CA ASP A 336 3.46 -9.30 -15.18
C ASP A 336 4.26 -10.56 -15.58
N SER A 337 4.68 -10.59 -16.84
CA SER A 337 5.42 -11.72 -17.42
C SER A 337 6.77 -11.98 -16.75
N ARG A 338 7.28 -11.05 -15.94
CA ARG A 338 8.53 -11.26 -15.19
C ARG A 338 8.37 -12.22 -14.00
N VAL A 339 7.12 -12.44 -13.56
CA VAL A 339 6.83 -13.13 -12.29
C VAL A 339 5.74 -14.19 -12.41
N PHE A 340 5.16 -14.37 -13.60
CA PHE A 340 4.15 -15.38 -13.87
C PHE A 340 4.06 -15.71 -15.36
N HIS A 341 3.99 -17.00 -15.66
CA HIS A 341 3.67 -17.55 -16.97
C HIS A 341 2.48 -18.50 -16.87
N ILE A 342 1.70 -18.60 -17.95
CA ILE A 342 0.60 -19.56 -18.02
C ILE A 342 1.17 -20.99 -17.86
N GLY A 343 0.65 -21.73 -16.89
CA GLY A 343 1.16 -23.04 -16.48
C GLY A 343 1.80 -23.04 -15.09
N ASP A 344 2.26 -21.88 -14.60
CA ASP A 344 2.78 -21.75 -13.24
C ASP A 344 1.68 -22.03 -12.21
N LEU A 345 2.00 -22.76 -11.14
CA LEU A 345 1.06 -23.10 -10.07
C LEU A 345 1.07 -22.09 -8.91
N THR A 346 1.87 -21.03 -9.01
CA THR A 346 1.95 -19.93 -8.05
C THR A 346 2.24 -18.63 -8.79
N VAL A 347 1.71 -17.52 -8.27
CA VAL A 347 2.04 -16.18 -8.78
C VAL A 347 3.14 -15.57 -7.91
N ALA A 348 4.40 -15.86 -8.23
CA ALA A 348 5.57 -15.55 -7.40
C ALA A 348 5.75 -14.03 -7.11
N GLY A 349 5.18 -13.16 -7.95
CA GLY A 349 5.24 -11.71 -7.76
C GLY A 349 4.34 -11.18 -6.64
N VAL A 350 3.49 -12.00 -6.04
CA VAL A 350 2.57 -11.59 -4.96
C VAL A 350 3.36 -11.48 -3.66
N GLN A 351 3.65 -10.25 -3.26
CA GLN A 351 4.50 -9.96 -2.10
C GLN A 351 3.68 -9.58 -0.87
N GLY A 352 4.25 -9.83 0.32
CA GLY A 352 3.63 -9.53 1.61
C GLY A 352 3.29 -8.05 1.79
N ARG A 353 4.11 -7.16 1.23
CA ARG A 353 3.86 -5.71 1.21
C ARG A 353 2.50 -5.31 0.60
N TYR A 354 1.93 -6.12 -0.31
CA TYR A 354 0.60 -5.86 -0.90
C TYR A 354 -0.55 -6.13 0.07
N HIS A 355 -0.25 -6.80 1.17
CA HIS A 355 -1.18 -7.20 2.22
C HIS A 355 -1.01 -6.39 3.51
N PHE A 356 -0.43 -5.18 3.42
CA PHE A 356 -0.34 -4.23 4.54
C PHE A 356 -1.70 -3.97 5.21
N TYR A 357 -2.79 -4.01 4.42
CA TYR A 357 -4.16 -3.91 4.95
C TYR A 357 -4.49 -5.02 5.97
N ILE A 358 -3.96 -6.24 5.79
CA ILE A 358 -4.17 -7.33 6.76
C ILE A 358 -3.50 -6.98 8.08
N LEU A 359 -2.25 -6.52 8.03
CA LEU A 359 -1.47 -6.11 9.20
C LEU A 359 -2.12 -4.93 9.94
N ALA A 360 -2.64 -3.95 9.21
CA ALA A 360 -3.33 -2.80 9.80
C ALA A 360 -4.58 -3.23 10.62
N PHE A 361 -5.35 -4.19 10.12
CA PHE A 361 -6.55 -4.69 10.79
C PHE A 361 -6.27 -5.80 11.82
N LEU A 362 -5.09 -6.41 11.80
CA LEU A 362 -4.76 -7.58 12.62
C LEU A 362 -5.09 -7.41 14.11
N PRO A 363 -4.80 -6.26 14.78
CA PRO A 363 -5.17 -6.06 16.18
C PRO A 363 -6.67 -6.24 16.49
N ILE A 364 -7.56 -5.85 15.57
CA ILE A 364 -9.02 -6.05 15.73
C ILE A 364 -9.38 -7.54 15.79
N PHE A 365 -8.64 -8.39 15.09
CA PHE A 365 -8.85 -9.84 15.10
C PHE A 365 -8.20 -10.50 16.31
N LEU A 366 -7.04 -10.00 16.75
CA LEU A 366 -6.28 -10.52 17.89
C LEU A 366 -6.84 -10.09 19.25
N GLU A 367 -7.60 -9.01 19.34
CA GLU A 367 -8.15 -8.46 20.60
C GLU A 367 -8.76 -9.52 21.54
N LYS A 368 -9.72 -10.30 21.04
CA LYS A 368 -10.40 -11.35 21.84
C LYS A 368 -9.48 -12.50 22.27
N PRO A 369 -8.78 -13.19 21.36
CA PRO A 369 -7.92 -14.31 21.75
C PRO A 369 -6.80 -13.86 22.69
N VAL A 370 -6.18 -12.70 22.43
CA VAL A 370 -5.10 -12.18 23.27
C VAL A 370 -5.60 -11.86 24.67
N LYS A 371 -6.74 -11.15 24.83
CA LYS A 371 -7.31 -10.88 26.17
C LYS A 371 -7.75 -12.14 26.93
N LYS A 372 -8.12 -13.20 26.21
CA LYS A 372 -8.47 -14.49 26.82
C LYS A 372 -7.23 -15.18 27.40
N ILE A 373 -6.08 -15.05 26.74
CA ILE A 373 -4.82 -15.66 27.18
C ILE A 373 -4.23 -14.89 28.37
N PHE A 374 -4.22 -13.55 28.33
CA PHE A 374 -3.56 -12.69 29.30
C PHE A 374 -4.53 -12.03 30.29
N ASP A 375 -5.51 -12.78 30.81
CA ASP A 375 -6.65 -12.33 31.65
C ASP A 375 -6.55 -10.87 32.15
N ARG A 376 -7.35 -9.97 31.55
CA ARG A 376 -7.29 -8.52 31.82
C ARG A 376 -7.46 -8.19 33.30
N LYS A 377 -8.10 -9.06 34.09
CA LYS A 377 -8.30 -8.87 35.54
C LYS A 377 -7.00 -8.92 36.35
N THR A 378 -5.97 -9.62 35.89
CA THR A 378 -4.68 -9.75 36.58
C THR A 378 -3.57 -8.88 35.99
N VAL A 379 -3.63 -8.52 34.70
CA VAL A 379 -2.54 -7.78 34.02
C VAL A 379 -2.79 -6.26 33.92
N VAL A 380 -4.06 -5.82 33.92
CA VAL A 380 -4.45 -4.44 33.54
C VAL A 380 -5.36 -3.78 34.60
N SER A 381 -5.20 -4.14 35.87
CA SER A 381 -6.01 -3.54 36.96
C SER A 381 -5.63 -2.09 37.30
N GLU A 382 -4.50 -1.58 36.80
CA GLU A 382 -4.03 -0.22 37.11
C GLU A 382 -3.80 0.60 35.84
N ARG A 383 -4.33 1.84 35.78
CA ARG A 383 -4.03 2.84 34.71
C ARG A 383 -2.53 3.02 34.48
N THR A 384 -1.71 2.78 35.50
CA THR A 384 -0.25 2.80 35.46
C THR A 384 0.31 1.76 34.46
N ASN A 385 -0.32 0.58 34.36
CA ASN A 385 0.10 -0.46 33.43
C ASN A 385 -0.20 -0.10 31.97
N ASP A 386 -1.33 0.56 31.69
CA ASP A 386 -1.67 1.00 30.33
C ASP A 386 -0.67 2.05 29.82
N PHE A 387 -0.31 3.02 30.65
CA PHE A 387 0.72 4.01 30.31
C PHE A 387 2.09 3.36 30.09
N ASN A 388 2.48 2.41 30.94
CA ASN A 388 3.75 1.71 30.80
C ASN A 388 3.82 0.85 29.53
N ILE A 389 2.73 0.16 29.16
CA ILE A 389 2.64 -0.60 27.92
C ILE A 389 2.75 0.33 26.71
N GLN A 390 2.03 1.46 26.72
CA GLN A 390 2.12 2.45 25.64
C GLN A 390 3.54 3.00 25.49
N LYS A 391 4.17 3.39 26.60
CA LYS A 391 5.57 3.87 26.62
C LYS A 391 6.53 2.81 26.08
N PHE A 392 6.38 1.55 26.51
CA PHE A 392 7.19 0.44 26.00
C PHE A 392 7.00 0.26 24.49
N VAL A 393 5.75 0.22 24.00
CA VAL A 393 5.45 0.06 22.57
C VAL A 393 6.09 1.17 21.75
N VAL A 394 5.98 2.43 22.19
CA VAL A 394 6.60 3.57 21.49
C VAL A 394 8.12 3.44 21.46
N SER A 395 8.76 3.17 22.61
CA SER A 395 10.21 2.97 22.68
C SER A 395 10.68 1.80 21.82
N ALA A 396 9.98 0.67 21.85
CA ALA A 396 10.30 -0.52 21.06
C ALA A 396 10.21 -0.24 19.55
N VAL A 397 9.19 0.49 19.10
CA VAL A 397 9.07 0.93 17.70
C VAL A 397 10.23 1.84 17.30
N LEU A 398 10.62 2.78 18.16
CA LEU A 398 11.77 3.67 17.91
C LEU A 398 13.08 2.88 17.79
N VAL A 399 13.33 1.94 18.71
CA VAL A 399 14.50 1.05 18.67
C VAL A 399 14.49 0.21 17.39
N MET A 400 13.37 -0.41 17.03
CA MET A 400 13.23 -1.19 15.80
C MET A 400 13.56 -0.34 14.56
N THR A 401 13.02 0.87 14.50
CA THR A 401 13.25 1.80 13.38
C THR A 401 14.71 2.23 13.31
N PHE A 402 15.31 2.56 14.45
CA PHE A 402 16.72 2.95 14.54
C PHE A 402 17.64 1.82 14.08
N VAL A 403 17.48 0.60 14.62
CA VAL A 403 18.28 -0.58 14.25
C VAL A 403 18.18 -0.86 12.74
N ASN A 404 16.97 -0.89 12.18
CA ASN A 404 16.79 -1.14 10.74
C ASN A 404 17.33 0.01 9.87
N THR A 405 17.36 1.24 10.37
CA THR A 405 17.99 2.38 9.68
C THR A 405 19.51 2.24 9.67
N CYS A 406 20.12 1.90 10.82
CA CYS A 406 21.55 1.63 10.92
C CYS A 406 21.99 0.48 9.99
N ILE A 407 21.21 -0.59 9.93
CA ILE A 407 21.45 -1.73 9.03
C ILE A 407 21.33 -1.30 7.56
N GLY A 408 20.31 -0.51 7.24
CA GLY A 408 20.15 0.08 5.91
C GLY A 408 21.35 0.92 5.51
N LEU A 409 21.86 1.77 6.41
CA LEU A 409 23.05 2.59 6.17
C LEU A 409 24.32 1.74 6.02
N PHE A 410 24.53 0.76 6.90
CA PHE A 410 25.64 -0.18 6.81
C PHE A 410 25.65 -0.92 5.47
N GLY A 411 24.49 -1.30 4.96
CA GLY A 411 24.37 -1.96 3.65
C GLY A 411 24.78 -1.14 2.43
N TYR A 412 24.91 0.18 2.58
CA TYR A 412 25.33 1.09 1.52
C TYR A 412 26.78 1.59 1.68
N LEU A 413 27.37 1.40 2.86
CA LEU A 413 28.77 1.69 3.14
C LEU A 413 29.63 0.46 2.80
#